data_AF-A0A3R9JFM3-F1
#
_entry.id   AF-A0A3R9JFM3-F1
#
_cell.length_a   1.000
_cell.length_b   1.000
_cell.length_c   1.000
_cell.angle_alpha   90.00
_cell.angle_beta   90.00
_cell.angle_gamma   90.00
#
_symmetry.space_group_name_H-M   'P 1'
#
loop_
_entity.id
_entity.type
_entity.pdbx_description
1 polymer ?
#
loop_
_entity_poly.entity_id
_entity_poly.type
_entity_poly.pdbx_seq_one_letter_code
_entity_poly.pdbx_strand_id
1 'polypeptide(L)' 'MYLLDEQDKEELTDIWKSKEINMSLADFIKKYSKKSYIEKQSKKQQTIKKDNEAIALAESILKLPGKGG' A
#
# COMPACT_ATOMS: atom_id res chain seq x y z
N MET A 1 -12.21 16.92 -4.78
CA MET A 1 -11.13 15.92 -4.84
C MET A 1 -10.15 16.15 -6.01
N TYR A 2 -10.06 17.37 -6.56
CA TYR A 2 -9.13 17.73 -7.66
C TYR A 2 -8.08 18.78 -7.26
N LEU A 3 -8.45 19.73 -6.38
CA LEU A 3 -7.52 20.76 -5.86
C LEU A 3 -6.31 20.19 -5.11
N LEU A 4 -6.49 19.08 -4.38
CA LEU A 4 -5.40 18.45 -3.63
C LEU A 4 -4.39 17.75 -4.54
N ASP A 5 -4.77 17.33 -5.75
CA ASP A 5 -3.85 16.64 -6.68
C ASP A 5 -2.91 17.65 -7.40
N GLU A 6 -3.40 18.86 -7.68
CA GLU A 6 -2.59 19.92 -8.33
C GLU A 6 -1.58 20.52 -7.35
N GLN A 7 -2.03 20.86 -6.14
CA GLN A 7 -1.16 21.44 -5.11
C GLN A 7 -0.04 20.47 -4.66
N ASP A 8 -0.38 19.18 -4.52
CA ASP A 8 0.58 18.13 -4.16
C ASP A 8 1.62 17.90 -5.27
N LYS A 9 1.21 18.05 -6.55
CA LYS A 9 2.14 18.00 -7.68
C LYS A 9 3.09 19.19 -7.70
N GLU A 10 2.62 20.40 -7.43
CA GLU A 10 3.46 21.59 -7.40
C GLU A 10 4.51 21.49 -6.28
N GLU A 11 4.11 21.14 -5.05
CA GLU A 11 5.06 20.94 -3.94
C GLU A 11 6.08 19.84 -4.25
N LEU A 12 5.64 18.69 -4.78
CA LEU A 12 6.56 17.60 -5.13
C LEU A 12 7.51 18.00 -6.27
N THR A 13 7.07 18.84 -7.20
CA THR A 13 7.91 19.35 -8.28
C THR A 13 8.97 20.32 -7.74
N ASP A 14 8.59 21.19 -6.80
CA ASP A 14 9.51 22.14 -6.16
C ASP A 14 10.57 21.41 -5.32
N ILE A 15 10.17 20.40 -4.55
CA ILE A 15 11.08 19.55 -3.77
C ILE A 15 12.03 18.78 -4.69
N TRP A 16 11.53 18.23 -5.81
CA TRP A 16 12.34 17.49 -6.76
C TRP A 16 13.41 18.37 -7.41
N LYS A 17 13.05 19.60 -7.82
CA LYS A 17 13.99 20.59 -8.35
C LYS A 17 15.03 21.00 -7.30
N SER A 18 14.61 21.17 -6.05
CA SER A 18 15.48 21.65 -4.97
C SER A 18 16.47 20.62 -4.43
N LYS A 19 16.23 19.32 -4.64
CA LYS A 19 17.01 18.23 -4.01
C LYS A 19 17.95 17.45 -4.95
N GLU A 20 18.23 17.96 -6.15
CA GLU A 20 19.10 17.29 -7.16
C GLU A 20 18.81 15.78 -7.28
N ILE A 21 17.53 15.43 -7.33
CA ILE A 21 17.14 14.03 -7.27
C ILE A 21 17.45 13.35 -8.60
N ASN A 22 18.32 12.34 -8.57
CA ASN A 22 18.66 11.47 -9.71
C ASN A 22 17.52 10.49 -10.08
N MET A 23 16.30 10.98 -10.29
CA MET A 23 15.20 10.21 -10.88
C MET A 23 14.27 11.12 -11.66
N SER A 24 13.44 10.53 -12.53
CA SER A 24 12.45 11.31 -13.29
C SER A 24 11.43 11.97 -12.36
N LEU A 25 10.97 13.19 -12.70
CA LEU A 25 9.92 13.87 -11.95
C LEU A 25 8.64 13.00 -11.87
N ALA A 26 8.33 12.25 -12.93
CA ALA A 26 7.20 11.34 -12.96
C ALA A 26 7.33 10.19 -11.94
N ASP A 27 8.51 9.58 -11.83
CA ASP A 27 8.79 8.55 -10.81
C ASP A 27 8.77 9.14 -9.40
N PHE A 28 9.31 10.34 -9.23
CA PHE A 28 9.28 11.04 -7.95
C PHE A 28 7.84 11.29 -7.50
N ILE A 29 7.02 11.93 -8.35
CA ILE A 29 5.62 12.18 -8.05
C ILE A 29 4.89 10.85 -7.80
N LYS A 30 5.12 9.81 -8.60
CA LYS A 30 4.48 8.50 -8.38
C LYS A 30 4.89 7.85 -7.05
N LYS A 31 6.11 8.07 -6.58
CA LYS A 31 6.60 7.50 -5.32
C LYS A 31 6.11 8.24 -4.09
N TYR A 32 6.00 9.56 -4.18
CA TYR A 32 5.72 10.46 -3.06
C TYR A 32 4.32 11.07 -3.06
N SER A 33 3.55 10.93 -4.16
CA SER A 33 2.17 11.39 -4.22
C SER A 33 1.31 10.66 -3.18
N LYS A 34 0.42 11.42 -2.56
CA LYS A 34 -0.58 10.90 -1.61
C LYS A 34 -1.37 9.71 -2.16
N LYS A 35 -1.63 9.63 -3.48
CA LYS A 35 -2.28 8.47 -4.10
C LYS A 35 -1.48 7.17 -3.93
N SER A 36 -0.16 7.24 -4.08
CA SER A 36 0.73 6.08 -3.88
C SER A 36 0.74 5.62 -2.43
N TYR A 37 0.69 6.56 -1.49
CA TYR A 37 0.55 6.26 -0.06
C TYR A 37 -0.80 5.59 0.26
N ILE A 38 -1.90 6.12 -0.28
CA ILE A 38 -3.25 5.55 -0.10
C ILE A 38 -3.36 4.16 -0.73
N GLU A 39 -2.78 3.96 -1.92
CA GLU A 39 -2.79 2.66 -2.60
C GLU A 39 -1.95 1.63 -1.84
N LYS A 40 -0.78 2.03 -1.31
CA LYS A 40 0.04 1.18 -0.43
C LYS A 40 -0.68 0.82 0.86
N GLN A 41 -1.39 1.76 1.47
CA GLN A 41 -2.21 1.51 2.66
C GLN A 41 -3.40 0.60 2.35
N SER A 42 -4.07 0.81 1.22
CA SER A 42 -5.16 -0.08 0.76
C SER A 42 -4.66 -1.50 0.49
N LYS A 43 -3.44 -1.65 -0.06
CA LYS A 43 -2.77 -2.96 -0.21
C LYS A 43 -2.32 -3.58 1.12
N LYS A 44 -2.10 -2.76 2.16
CA LYS A 44 -1.71 -3.21 3.50
C LYS A 44 -2.90 -3.67 4.34
N GLN A 45 -4.09 -3.16 4.08
CA GLN A 45 -5.32 -3.70 4.66
C GLN A 45 -5.49 -5.13 4.15
N GLN A 46 -5.62 -6.10 5.07
CA GLN A 46 -5.97 -7.46 4.72
C GLN A 46 -7.27 -7.45 3.93
N THR A 47 -7.27 -8.10 2.77
CA THR A 47 -8.49 -8.29 2.00
C THR A 47 -9.33 -9.34 2.72
N ILE A 48 -10.66 -9.19 2.72
CA ILE A 48 -11.62 -10.18 3.24
C ILE A 48 -11.29 -11.61 2.75
N LYS A 49 -10.73 -11.72 1.54
CA LYS A 49 -10.27 -12.97 0.97
C LYS A 49 -9.13 -13.63 1.77
N LYS A 50 -8.12 -12.87 2.19
CA LYS A 50 -7.01 -13.37 3.02
C LYS A 50 -7.48 -13.75 4.42
N ASP A 51 -8.46 -13.03 4.95
CA ASP A 51 -9.04 -13.34 6.27
C ASP A 51 -9.83 -14.65 6.20
N ASN A 52 -10.61 -14.86 5.13
CA ASN A 52 -11.29 -16.14 4.88
C ASN A 52 -10.30 -17.31 4.67
N GLU A 53 -9.19 -17.09 3.98
CA GLU A 53 -8.13 -18.10 3.82
C GLU A 53 -7.47 -18.44 5.17
N ALA A 54 -7.24 -17.45 6.02
CA ALA A 54 -6.69 -17.66 7.36
C ALA A 54 -7.67 -18.41 8.29
N ILE A 55 -8.96 -18.08 8.23
CA ILE A 55 -10.02 -18.78 8.98
C ILE A 55 -10.11 -20.24 8.52
N ALA A 56 -10.18 -20.48 7.20
CA ALA A 56 -10.26 -21.84 6.66
C ALA A 56 -9.03 -22.69 7.04
N LEU A 57 -7.84 -22.08 7.07
CA LEU A 57 -6.61 -22.75 7.52
C LEU A 57 -6.69 -23.11 9.01
N ALA A 58 -7.14 -22.20 9.86
CA ALA A 58 -7.30 -22.45 11.30
C ALA A 58 -8.33 -23.56 11.57
N GLU A 59 -9.46 -23.54 10.86
CA GLU A 59 -10.47 -24.60 10.94
C GLU A 59 -9.93 -25.95 10.47
N SER A 60 -9.08 -25.97 9.43
CA SER A 60 -8.44 -27.20 8.95
C SER A 60 -7.46 -27.79 9.98
N ILE A 61 -6.74 -26.95 10.72
CA ILE A 61 -5.82 -27.40 11.78
C ILE A 61 -6.62 -27.93 12.97
N LEU A 62 -7.72 -27.27 13.35
CA LEU A 62 -8.62 -27.69 14.44
C LEU A 62 -9.38 -28.99 14.14
N LYS A 63 -9.68 -29.28 12.87
CA LYS A 63 -10.36 -30.52 12.44
C LYS A 63 -9.44 -31.73 12.36
N LEU A 64 -8.12 -31.58 12.55
CA LEU A 64 -7.25 -32.73 12.67
C LEU A 64 -7.59 -33.44 13.98
N PRO A 65 -8.04 -34.71 13.94
CA PRO A 65 -8.19 -35.49 15.16
C PRO A 65 -6.80 -35.55 15.80
N GLY A 66 -6.67 -35.01 17.01
CA GLY A 66 -5.42 -34.97 17.73
C GLY A 66 -4.79 -36.36 17.76
N LYS A 67 -3.75 -36.56 16.95
CA LYS A 67 -2.82 -37.67 17.14
C LYS A 67 -1.72 -37.16 18.06
N GLY A 68 -2.03 -37.23 19.34
CA GLY A 68 -1.12 -37.06 20.46
C GLY A 68 -1.96 -37.23 21.72
N GLY A 69 -1.77 -38.22 22.56
CA GLY A 69 -0.75 -39.26 22.70
C GLY A 69 -0.97 -39.82 24.10
#